data_AF-A0A7C6TFB8-F1
#
_entry.id   AF-A0A7C6TFB8-F1
#
_cell.length_a   1.000
_cell.length_b   1.000
_cell.length_c   1.000
_cell.angle_alpha   90.00
_cell.angle_beta   90.00
_cell.angle_gamma   90.00
#
_symmetry.space_group_name_H-M   'P 1'
#
loop_
_entity.id
_entity.type
_entity.pdbx_description
1 polymer ?
#
loop_
_entity_poly.entity_id
_entity_poly.type
_entity_poly.pdbx_seq_one_letter_code
_entity_poly.pdbx_strand_id
1 'polypeptide(L)'
;MQCDQVRPRLSDYVADRVAGRGEHASLEAQAVEQHLQVCAACRAAAERLRIVEEALWRYPGVTPPADLTADIMRRVARERPAVEEQWQALPWDVWVPAVAFVLALLVAVASIPPHLLSVALAEGIDGTLASWTAQVRGWLAPLAQGGLLAVALAALLAVTAGWGLSLALSAWPSDELSAMEARVAHAAARLWNLARRAH
;
A
#
# COMPACT_ATOMS: atom_id res chain seq x y z
N MET A 1 3.54 21.07 -15.97
CA MET A 1 4.62 21.34 -14.99
C MET A 1 5.05 22.79 -15.11
N GLN A 2 5.24 23.46 -13.96
CA GLN A 2 5.77 24.83 -13.89
C GLN A 2 7.31 24.79 -13.78
N CYS A 3 7.97 25.90 -14.14
CA CYS A 3 9.44 25.98 -14.12
C CYS A 3 10.05 25.66 -12.75
N ASP A 4 9.39 26.05 -11.66
CA ASP A 4 9.87 25.84 -10.29
C ASP A 4 9.89 24.37 -9.87
N GLN A 5 9.02 23.54 -10.49
CA GLN A 5 8.99 22.10 -10.26
C GLN A 5 10.03 21.36 -11.10
N VAL A 6 10.36 21.88 -12.28
CA VAL A 6 11.29 21.24 -13.23
C VAL A 6 12.73 21.54 -12.85
N ARG A 7 13.05 22.78 -12.49
CA ARG A 7 14.40 23.23 -12.11
C ARG A 7 15.14 22.29 -11.14
N PRO A 8 14.58 21.90 -9.98
CA PRO A 8 15.28 21.02 -9.05
C PRO A 8 15.48 19.60 -9.58
N ARG A 9 14.67 19.17 -10.56
CA ARG A 9 14.71 17.82 -11.14
C ARG A 9 15.60 17.73 -12.37
N LEU A 10 16.10 18.85 -12.89
CA LEU A 10 16.91 18.89 -14.10
C LEU A 10 18.26 18.19 -13.91
N SER A 11 18.88 18.27 -12.72
CA SER A 11 20.15 17.60 -12.43
C SER A 11 20.02 16.10 -12.59
N ASP A 12 19.02 15.51 -11.92
CA ASP A 12 18.83 14.07 -11.86
C ASP A 12 18.43 13.53 -13.22
N TYR A 13 17.54 14.25 -13.92
CA TYR A 13 17.16 13.93 -15.29
C TYR A 13 18.37 13.90 -16.24
N VAL A 14 19.25 14.90 -16.18
CA VAL A 14 20.44 14.96 -17.05
C VAL A 14 21.43 13.85 -16.67
N ALA A 15 21.68 13.63 -15.37
CA ALA A 15 22.58 12.59 -14.90
C ALA A 15 22.15 11.18 -15.35
N ASP A 16 20.85 10.87 -15.26
CA ASP A 16 20.32 9.58 -15.72
C ASP A 16 20.37 9.41 -17.23
N ARG A 17 20.19 10.51 -17.98
CA ARG A 17 20.31 10.50 -19.46
C ARG A 17 21.75 10.28 -19.90
N VAL A 18 22.74 10.92 -19.26
CA VAL A 18 24.17 10.75 -19.58
C VAL A 18 24.67 9.36 -19.15
N ALA A 19 24.22 8.85 -18.01
CA ALA A 19 24.59 7.51 -17.53
C ALA A 19 23.96 6.34 -18.31
N GLY A 20 23.12 6.61 -19.31
CA GLY A 20 22.41 5.56 -20.08
C GLY A 20 21.33 4.82 -19.28
N ARG A 21 21.01 5.25 -18.06
CA ARG A 21 19.96 4.66 -17.20
C ARG A 21 18.55 5.12 -17.57
N GLY A 22 18.44 6.15 -18.41
CA GLY A 22 17.17 6.76 -18.83
C GLY A 22 16.32 5.94 -19.83
N GLU A 23 16.66 4.67 -20.12
CA GLU A 23 15.90 3.85 -21.09
C GLU A 23 14.50 3.48 -20.58
N HIS A 24 14.29 3.48 -19.26
CA HIS A 24 12.96 3.42 -18.67
C HIS A 24 12.50 4.84 -18.32
N ALA A 25 11.93 5.53 -19.32
CA ALA A 25 11.38 6.87 -19.14
C ALA A 25 10.27 6.84 -18.08
N SER A 26 10.63 7.16 -16.83
CA SER A 26 9.67 7.38 -15.76
C SER A 26 8.67 8.44 -16.20
N LEU A 27 7.44 8.37 -15.70
CA LEU A 27 6.41 9.37 -16.03
C LEU A 27 6.86 10.80 -15.66
N GLU A 28 7.78 10.92 -14.72
CA GLU A 28 8.44 12.17 -14.37
C GLU A 28 9.44 12.63 -15.45
N ALA A 29 10.27 11.74 -15.99
CA ALA A 29 11.18 12.07 -17.10
C ALA A 29 10.41 12.56 -18.34
N GLN A 30 9.28 11.93 -18.67
CA GLN A 30 8.41 12.38 -19.76
C GLN A 30 7.82 13.77 -19.51
N ALA A 31 7.40 14.06 -18.27
CA ALA A 31 6.85 15.37 -17.92
C ALA A 31 7.92 16.48 -18.00
N VAL A 32 9.16 16.18 -17.62
CA VAL A 32 10.31 17.08 -17.80
C VAL A 32 10.60 17.29 -19.29
N GLU A 33 10.62 16.24 -20.10
CA GLU A 33 10.88 16.33 -21.54
C GLU A 33 9.81 17.17 -22.27
N GLN A 34 8.53 16.96 -21.95
CA GLN A 34 7.43 17.79 -22.45
C GLN A 34 7.62 19.27 -22.08
N HIS A 35 8.07 19.57 -20.85
CA HIS A 35 8.33 20.95 -20.45
C HIS A 35 9.54 21.56 -21.19
N LEU A 36 10.60 20.78 -21.42
CA LEU A 36 11.79 21.22 -22.17
C LEU A 36 11.49 21.55 -23.64
N GLN A 37 10.46 20.92 -24.24
CA GLN A 37 9.98 21.27 -25.58
C GLN A 37 9.34 22.66 -25.64
N VAL A 38 8.75 23.13 -24.54
CA VAL A 38 8.01 24.41 -24.49
C VAL A 38 8.85 25.54 -23.89
N CYS A 39 9.69 25.26 -22.89
CA CYS A 39 10.43 26.29 -22.15
C CYS A 39 11.90 26.40 -22.58
N ALA A 40 12.26 27.49 -23.27
CA ALA A 40 13.63 27.76 -23.70
C ALA A 40 14.60 27.96 -22.52
N ALA A 41 14.15 28.58 -21.42
CA ALA A 41 14.99 28.83 -20.25
C ALA A 41 15.41 27.53 -19.54
N CYS A 42 14.46 26.60 -19.36
CA CYS A 42 14.74 25.28 -18.78
C CYS A 42 15.61 24.43 -19.72
N ARG A 43 15.43 24.56 -21.04
CA ARG A 43 16.29 23.90 -22.04
C ARG A 43 17.74 24.38 -21.96
N ALA A 44 17.96 25.69 -21.87
CA ALA A 44 19.30 26.26 -21.71
C ALA A 44 19.96 25.85 -20.38
N ALA A 45 19.17 25.67 -19.31
CA ALA A 45 19.68 25.13 -18.04
C ALA A 45 20.07 23.65 -18.17
N ALA A 46 19.22 22.82 -18.78
CA ALA A 46 19.49 21.40 -19.01
C ALA A 46 20.75 21.18 -19.88
N GLU A 47 20.95 22.00 -20.91
CA GLU A 47 22.12 21.89 -21.78
C GLU A 47 23.43 22.23 -21.04
N ARG A 48 23.41 23.25 -20.18
CA ARG A 48 24.57 23.57 -19.32
C ARG A 48 24.92 22.42 -18.39
N LEU A 49 23.92 21.79 -17.78
CA LEU A 49 24.12 20.60 -16.94
C LEU A 49 24.68 19.44 -17.75
N ARG A 50 24.17 19.22 -18.97
CA ARG A 50 24.65 18.14 -19.85
C ARG A 50 26.13 18.28 -20.19
N ILE A 51 26.59 19.50 -20.45
CA ILE A 51 28.01 19.79 -20.71
C ILE A 51 28.87 19.46 -19.49
N VAL A 52 28.42 19.83 -18.28
CA VAL A 52 29.14 19.54 -17.03
C VAL A 52 29.20 18.03 -16.79
N GLU A 53 28.08 17.34 -16.93
CA GLU A 53 28.00 15.91 -16.65
C GLU A 53 28.84 15.09 -17.62
N GLU A 54 28.83 15.45 -18.90
CA GLU A 54 29.68 14.84 -19.90
C GLU A 54 31.18 15.10 -19.63
N ALA A 55 31.53 16.30 -19.14
CA ALA A 55 32.90 16.59 -18.73
C ALA A 55 33.34 15.77 -17.52
N LEU A 56 32.42 15.54 -16.56
CA LEU A 56 32.66 14.66 -15.40
C LEU A 56 32.83 13.20 -15.83
N TRP A 57 32.01 12.72 -16.77
CA TRP A 57 32.12 11.35 -17.29
C TRP A 57 33.40 11.10 -18.09
N ARG A 58 33.93 12.11 -18.77
CA ARG A 58 35.22 12.04 -19.47
C ARG A 58 36.41 12.20 -18.55
N TYR A 59 36.19 12.58 -17.29
CA TYR A 59 37.27 12.72 -16.34
C TYR A 59 37.96 11.35 -16.14
N PRO A 60 39.30 11.27 -16.25
CA PRO A 60 40.00 10.00 -16.16
C PRO A 60 39.73 9.35 -14.80
N GLY A 61 39.13 8.17 -14.84
CA GLY A 61 38.93 7.37 -13.63
C GLY A 61 40.26 6.97 -13.03
N VAL A 62 40.37 7.09 -11.70
CA VAL A 62 41.46 6.49 -10.93
C VAL A 62 41.11 5.03 -10.68
N THR A 63 42.02 4.11 -10.98
CA THR A 63 41.85 2.70 -10.62
C THR A 63 41.89 2.59 -9.10
N PRO A 64 40.80 2.13 -8.45
CA PRO A 64 40.81 1.95 -7.01
C PRO A 64 41.82 0.84 -6.64
N PRO A 65 42.45 0.92 -5.46
CA PRO A 65 43.31 -0.17 -4.99
C PRO A 65 42.49 -1.45 -4.84
N ALA A 66 43.10 -2.60 -5.15
CA ALA A 66 42.42 -3.90 -5.18
C ALA A 66 41.72 -4.24 -3.85
N ASP A 67 42.27 -3.75 -2.73
CA ASP A 67 41.76 -4.02 -1.39
C ASP A 67 40.63 -3.07 -0.95
N LEU A 68 40.36 -2.00 -1.70
CA LEU A 68 39.38 -0.97 -1.31
C LEU A 68 37.99 -1.57 -1.11
N THR A 69 37.57 -2.44 -2.03
CA THR A 69 36.27 -3.11 -1.93
C THR A 69 36.19 -3.99 -0.69
N ALA A 70 37.26 -4.74 -0.39
CA ALA A 70 37.30 -5.59 0.80
C ALA A 70 37.26 -4.75 2.08
N ASP A 71 37.96 -3.62 2.14
CA ASP A 71 37.99 -2.73 3.30
C ASP A 71 36.66 -1.99 3.51
N ILE A 72 36.03 -1.50 2.44
CA ILE A 72 34.68 -0.94 2.50
C ILE A 72 33.69 -1.98 3.00
N MET A 73 33.69 -3.19 2.43
CA MET A 73 32.76 -4.24 2.85
C MET A 73 32.98 -4.68 4.30
N ARG A 74 34.23 -4.73 4.75
CA ARG A 74 34.57 -5.00 6.16
C ARG A 74 34.06 -3.89 7.08
N ARG A 75 34.14 -2.64 6.64
CA ARG A 75 33.62 -1.49 7.39
C ARG A 75 32.10 -1.47 7.42
N VAL A 76 31.45 -1.72 6.29
CA VAL A 76 29.98 -1.88 6.20
C VAL A 76 29.52 -3.04 7.07
N ALA A 77 30.23 -4.16 7.13
CA ALA A 77 29.86 -5.28 8.01
C ALA A 77 30.00 -4.93 9.50
N ARG A 78 30.92 -4.03 9.88
CA ARG A 78 31.11 -3.56 11.25
C ARG A 78 30.13 -2.46 11.66
N GLU A 79 29.82 -1.56 10.73
CA GLU A 79 28.98 -0.38 10.95
C GLU A 79 27.53 -0.61 10.56
N ARG A 80 27.20 -1.67 9.81
CA ARG A 80 25.84 -2.15 9.75
C ARG A 80 25.46 -2.39 11.20
N PRO A 81 24.48 -1.64 11.77
CA PRO A 81 23.83 -2.16 12.94
C PRO A 81 23.45 -3.58 12.55
N ALA A 82 23.70 -4.55 13.43
CA ALA A 82 22.95 -5.79 13.35
C ALA A 82 21.53 -5.28 13.20
N VAL A 83 20.99 -5.36 11.97
CA VAL A 83 19.60 -5.07 11.74
C VAL A 83 19.01 -5.99 12.76
N GLU A 84 18.41 -5.40 13.79
CA GLU A 84 17.46 -6.13 14.57
C GLU A 84 16.53 -6.61 13.47
N GLU A 85 16.78 -7.82 12.99
CA GLU A 85 15.78 -8.76 12.54
C GLU A 85 14.88 -8.85 13.77
N GLN A 86 14.12 -7.77 13.98
CA GLN A 86 12.87 -7.78 14.66
C GLN A 86 12.21 -8.90 13.92
N TRP A 87 12.13 -10.03 14.61
CA TRP A 87 11.08 -10.99 14.48
C TRP A 87 9.79 -10.17 14.44
N GLN A 88 9.48 -9.56 13.30
CA GLN A 88 8.18 -9.03 12.96
C GLN A 88 7.37 -10.30 12.82
N ALA A 89 6.93 -10.80 13.98
CA ALA A 89 6.04 -11.92 14.14
C ALA A 89 4.71 -11.51 13.52
N LEU A 90 4.67 -11.52 12.18
CA LEU A 90 3.66 -10.94 11.32
C LEU A 90 3.39 -9.44 11.56
N PRO A 91 2.97 -8.69 10.53
CA PRO A 91 2.47 -7.34 10.72
C PRO A 91 1.33 -7.36 11.73
N TRP A 92 1.34 -6.42 12.68
CA TRP A 92 0.33 -6.34 13.74
C TRP A 92 -1.10 -6.28 13.17
N ASP A 93 -1.24 -5.72 11.97
CA ASP A 93 -2.48 -5.62 11.21
C ASP A 93 -3.07 -6.97 10.78
N VAL A 94 -2.28 -8.04 10.71
CA VAL A 94 -2.72 -9.35 10.22
C VAL A 94 -3.05 -10.32 11.35
N TRP A 95 -2.29 -10.28 12.45
CA TRP A 95 -2.51 -11.16 13.60
C TRP A 95 -3.80 -10.79 14.33
N VAL A 96 -4.03 -9.52 14.69
CA VAL A 96 -5.17 -9.13 15.55
C VAL A 96 -6.50 -9.63 14.97
N PRO A 97 -6.79 -9.41 13.67
CA PRO A 97 -8.03 -9.91 13.07
C PRO A 97 -8.09 -11.44 13.05
N ALA A 98 -6.97 -12.13 12.80
CA ALA A 98 -6.91 -13.58 12.78
C ALA A 98 -7.23 -14.18 14.16
N VAL A 99 -6.64 -13.64 15.24
CA VAL A 99 -6.91 -14.08 16.61
C VAL A 99 -8.36 -13.77 17.01
N ALA A 100 -8.87 -12.58 16.68
CA ALA A 100 -10.26 -12.22 16.95
C ALA A 100 -11.24 -13.17 16.24
N PHE A 101 -10.96 -13.54 14.99
CA PHE A 101 -11.78 -14.47 14.21
C PHE A 101 -11.77 -15.88 14.79
N VAL A 102 -10.59 -16.39 15.15
CA VAL A 102 -10.46 -17.72 15.78
C VAL A 102 -11.19 -17.76 17.13
N LEU A 103 -11.08 -16.70 17.93
CA LEU A 103 -11.74 -16.62 19.23
C LEU A 103 -13.26 -16.52 19.08
N ALA A 104 -13.75 -15.75 18.11
CA ALA A 104 -15.17 -15.67 17.77
C ALA A 104 -15.71 -17.03 17.30
N LEU A 105 -14.94 -17.76 16.48
CA LEU A 105 -15.31 -19.10 16.02
C LEU A 105 -15.37 -20.10 17.18
N LEU A 106 -14.40 -20.06 18.10
CA LEU A 106 -14.39 -20.92 19.28
C LEU A 106 -15.57 -20.62 20.22
N VAL A 107 -15.87 -19.34 20.46
CA VAL A 107 -17.05 -18.95 21.25
C VAL A 107 -18.33 -19.40 20.56
N ALA A 108 -18.43 -19.25 19.24
CA ALA A 108 -19.59 -19.71 18.47
C ALA A 108 -19.77 -21.23 18.61
N VAL A 109 -18.70 -22.02 18.45
CA VAL A 109 -18.74 -23.49 18.59
C VAL A 109 -19.06 -23.91 20.02
N ALA A 110 -18.47 -23.27 21.03
CA ALA A 110 -18.70 -23.58 22.44
C ALA A 110 -20.11 -23.19 22.91
N SER A 111 -20.74 -22.20 22.26
CA SER A 111 -22.10 -21.78 22.56
C SER A 111 -23.17 -22.66 21.89
N ILE A 112 -22.78 -23.60 21.02
CA ILE A 112 -23.73 -24.56 20.44
C ILE A 112 -24.05 -25.62 21.50
N PRO A 113 -25.35 -25.79 21.86
CA PRO A 113 -25.76 -26.82 22.79
C PRO A 113 -25.35 -28.21 22.29
N PRO A 114 -24.73 -29.05 23.14
CA PRO A 114 -24.14 -30.33 22.70
C PRO A 114 -25.16 -31.34 22.16
N HIS A 115 -26.46 -31.13 22.39
CA HIS A 115 -27.53 -31.97 21.85
C HIS A 115 -27.90 -31.65 20.39
N LEU A 116 -27.45 -30.52 19.84
CA LEU A 116 -27.67 -30.15 18.43
C LEU A 116 -26.55 -30.62 17.50
N LEU A 117 -25.34 -30.83 18.04
CA LEU A 117 -24.18 -31.34 17.29
C LEU A 117 -24.37 -32.81 16.87
N SER A 118 -25.04 -33.62 17.69
CA SER A 118 -25.32 -35.03 17.41
C SER A 118 -26.44 -35.23 16.37
N VAL A 119 -27.39 -34.29 16.25
CA VAL A 119 -28.46 -34.34 15.24
C VAL A 119 -27.96 -33.85 13.87
N ALA A 120 -27.11 -32.83 13.85
CA ALA A 120 -26.57 -32.25 12.61
C ALA A 120 -25.63 -33.19 11.81
N LEU A 121 -24.99 -34.15 12.47
CA LEU A 121 -24.16 -35.17 11.82
C LEU A 121 -24.97 -36.38 11.33
N ALA A 122 -26.20 -36.57 11.82
CA ALA A 122 -27.04 -37.73 11.52
C ALA A 122 -28.08 -37.49 10.41
N GLU A 123 -28.61 -36.26 10.30
CA GLU A 123 -29.59 -35.89 9.28
C GLU A 123 -28.99 -34.86 8.32
N GLY A 124 -28.86 -35.27 7.06
CA GLY A 124 -28.21 -34.50 5.99
C GLY A 124 -28.61 -33.02 5.94
N ILE A 125 -27.63 -32.23 5.50
CA ILE A 125 -27.52 -30.76 5.58
C ILE A 125 -28.80 -30.01 5.13
N ASP A 126 -29.60 -30.57 4.23
CA ASP A 126 -30.78 -29.90 3.66
C ASP A 126 -31.97 -29.81 4.64
N GLY A 127 -32.17 -30.83 5.50
CA GLY A 127 -33.28 -30.83 6.47
C GLY A 127 -33.01 -29.94 7.68
N THR A 128 -31.74 -29.85 8.08
CA THR A 128 -31.27 -29.01 9.18
C THR A 128 -31.22 -27.54 8.81
N LEU A 129 -30.90 -27.19 7.57
CA LEU A 129 -30.92 -25.77 7.14
C LEU A 129 -32.34 -25.19 7.16
N ALA A 130 -33.34 -25.98 6.75
CA ALA A 130 -34.74 -25.55 6.69
C ALA A 130 -35.37 -25.39 8.09
N SER A 131 -35.09 -26.31 9.01
CA SER A 131 -35.59 -26.22 10.40
C SER A 131 -34.87 -25.12 11.18
N TRP A 132 -33.57 -24.95 10.98
CA TRP A 132 -32.78 -23.91 11.64
C TRP A 132 -33.19 -22.51 11.16
N THR A 133 -33.42 -22.31 9.86
CA THR A 133 -33.91 -21.02 9.34
C THR A 133 -35.31 -20.68 9.84
N ALA A 134 -36.22 -21.65 9.98
CA ALA A 134 -37.54 -21.43 10.57
C ALA A 134 -37.45 -21.06 12.06
N GLN A 135 -36.57 -21.73 12.82
CA GLN A 135 -36.40 -21.50 14.25
C GLN A 135 -35.69 -20.17 14.56
N VAL A 136 -34.66 -19.81 13.78
CA VAL A 136 -33.98 -18.52 13.87
C VAL A 136 -34.93 -17.38 13.51
N ARG A 137 -35.78 -17.56 12.49
CA ARG A 137 -36.81 -16.56 12.12
C ARG A 137 -37.86 -16.39 13.23
N GLY A 138 -38.19 -17.46 13.97
CA GLY A 138 -39.06 -17.40 15.16
C GLY A 138 -38.42 -16.66 16.34
N TRP A 139 -37.12 -16.85 16.59
CA TRP A 139 -36.37 -16.12 17.62
C TRP A 139 -36.17 -14.64 17.27
N LEU A 140 -36.05 -14.32 15.99
CA LEU A 140 -35.90 -12.95 15.50
C LEU A 140 -37.24 -12.21 15.33
N ALA A 141 -38.36 -12.91 15.31
CA ALA A 141 -39.70 -12.31 15.21
C ALA A 141 -40.00 -11.26 16.32
N PRO A 142 -39.68 -11.49 17.62
CA PRO A 142 -39.86 -10.47 18.66
C PRO A 142 -38.85 -9.32 18.57
N LEU A 143 -37.64 -9.56 18.03
CA LEU A 143 -36.61 -8.53 17.84
C LEU A 143 -36.92 -7.60 16.64
N ALA A 144 -37.58 -8.12 15.61
CA ALA A 144 -38.02 -7.33 14.45
C ALA A 144 -39.14 -6.33 14.79
N GLN A 145 -39.89 -6.55 15.87
CA GLN A 145 -40.96 -5.66 16.32
C GLN A 145 -40.46 -4.47 17.17
N GLY A 146 -39.24 -4.55 17.71
CA GLY A 146 -38.62 -3.49 18.51
C GLY A 146 -37.50 -2.78 17.76
N GLY A 147 -37.83 -1.76 16.95
CA GLY A 147 -36.87 -1.04 16.10
C GLY A 147 -35.66 -0.45 16.84
N LEU A 148 -35.77 -0.18 18.14
CA LEU A 148 -34.69 0.40 18.94
C LEU A 148 -33.51 -0.55 19.16
N LEU A 149 -33.73 -1.86 19.26
CA LEU A 149 -32.65 -2.84 19.46
C LEU A 149 -31.87 -3.11 18.18
N ALA A 150 -32.56 -3.19 17.03
CA ALA A 150 -31.93 -3.29 15.72
C ALA A 150 -31.09 -2.04 15.41
N VAL A 151 -31.60 -0.86 15.76
CA VAL A 151 -30.86 0.41 15.62
C VAL A 151 -29.67 0.45 16.59
N ALA A 152 -29.82 -0.02 17.83
CA ALA A 152 -28.72 -0.06 18.80
C ALA A 152 -27.59 -1.02 18.36
N LEU A 153 -27.93 -2.19 17.82
CA LEU A 153 -26.96 -3.16 17.29
C LEU A 153 -26.27 -2.64 16.02
N ALA A 154 -27.03 -2.03 15.10
CA ALA A 154 -26.45 -1.39 13.92
C ALA A 154 -25.54 -0.22 14.29
N ALA A 155 -25.93 0.59 15.27
CA ALA A 155 -25.12 1.69 15.80
C ALA A 155 -23.84 1.17 16.47
N LEU A 156 -23.93 0.10 17.26
CA LEU A 156 -22.76 -0.50 17.92
C LEU A 156 -21.77 -1.07 16.89
N LEU A 157 -22.27 -1.76 15.86
CA LEU A 157 -21.45 -2.28 14.75
C LEU A 157 -20.84 -1.16 13.90
N ALA A 158 -21.57 -0.07 13.67
CA ALA A 158 -21.05 1.09 12.96
C ALA A 158 -19.96 1.80 13.78
N VAL A 159 -20.12 1.90 15.11
CA VAL A 159 -19.13 2.51 16.00
C VAL A 159 -17.87 1.65 16.10
N THR A 160 -18.00 0.33 16.22
CA THR A 160 -16.84 -0.58 16.28
C THR A 160 -16.11 -0.63 14.94
N ALA A 161 -16.83 -0.65 13.81
CA ALA A 161 -16.23 -0.55 12.48
C ALA A 161 -15.55 0.81 12.26
N GLY A 162 -16.18 1.90 12.72
CA GLY A 162 -15.62 3.25 12.62
C GLY A 162 -14.35 3.43 13.46
N TRP A 163 -14.31 2.85 14.66
CA TRP A 163 -13.11 2.86 15.51
C TRP A 163 -12.00 2.00 14.94
N GLY A 164 -12.32 0.81 14.42
CA GLY A 164 -11.35 -0.03 13.72
C GLY A 164 -10.75 0.69 12.51
N LEU A 165 -11.58 1.37 11.73
CA LEU A 165 -11.13 2.16 10.58
C LEU A 165 -10.30 3.37 11.01
N SER A 166 -10.69 4.08 12.06
CA SER A 166 -9.96 5.24 12.57
C SER A 166 -8.60 4.87 13.16
N LEU A 167 -8.49 3.72 13.84
CA LEU A 167 -7.23 3.21 14.37
C LEU A 167 -6.32 2.68 13.25
N ALA A 168 -6.89 2.04 12.23
CA ALA A 168 -6.13 1.65 11.04
C ALA A 168 -5.59 2.86 10.28
N LEU A 169 -6.38 3.94 10.17
CA LEU A 169 -5.95 5.19 9.53
C LEU A 169 -4.93 5.97 10.37
N SER A 170 -4.99 5.90 11.71
CA SER A 170 -4.03 6.59 12.58
C SER A 170 -2.70 5.85 12.74
N ALA A 171 -2.71 4.52 12.55
CA ALA A 171 -1.50 3.70 12.52
C ALA A 171 -0.70 3.85 11.22
N TRP A 172 -1.29 4.44 10.18
CA TRP A 172 -0.61 4.64 8.91
C TRP A 172 0.39 5.80 8.98
N PRO A 173 1.68 5.57 8.66
CA PRO A 173 2.66 6.63 8.58
C PRO A 173 2.35 7.57 7.42
N SER A 174 2.54 8.88 7.64
CA SER A 174 2.23 9.95 6.67
C SER A 174 2.90 9.77 5.30
N ASP A 175 4.02 9.07 5.27
CA ASP A 175 4.81 8.83 4.06
C ASP A 175 4.16 7.78 3.14
N GLU A 176 3.41 6.81 3.70
CA GLU A 176 2.66 5.84 2.91
C GLU A 176 1.36 6.43 2.35
N LEU A 177 0.72 7.32 3.11
CA LEU A 177 -0.53 7.98 2.71
C LEU A 177 -0.32 8.88 1.48
N SER A 178 0.79 9.64 1.47
CA SER A 178 1.20 10.45 0.31
C SER A 178 1.60 9.59 -0.91
N ALA A 179 2.24 8.44 -0.68
CA ALA A 179 2.55 7.48 -1.74
C ALA A 179 1.31 6.81 -2.34
N MET A 180 0.27 6.56 -1.52
CA MET A 180 -1.00 5.99 -1.96
C MET A 180 -1.83 7.03 -2.73
N GLU A 181 -1.86 8.28 -2.27
CA GLU A 181 -2.49 9.40 -2.98
C GLU A 181 -1.86 9.62 -4.36
N ALA A 182 -0.53 9.55 -4.47
CA ALA A 182 0.19 9.60 -5.74
C ALA A 182 -0.22 8.45 -6.69
N ARG A 183 -0.40 7.23 -6.17
CA ARG A 183 -0.85 6.07 -6.96
C ARG A 183 -2.29 6.21 -7.45
N VAL A 184 -3.19 6.69 -6.59
CA VAL A 184 -4.61 6.94 -6.94
C VAL A 184 -4.72 8.04 -8.00
N ALA A 185 -3.98 9.14 -7.84
CA ALA A 185 -3.91 10.20 -8.84
C ALA A 185 -3.40 9.68 -10.20
N HIS A 186 -2.40 8.79 -10.18
CA HIS A 186 -1.90 8.12 -11.39
C HIS A 186 -2.90 7.18 -12.04
N ALA A 187 -3.65 6.41 -11.24
CA ALA A 187 -4.69 5.51 -11.73
C ALA A 187 -5.87 6.29 -12.34
N ALA A 188 -6.31 7.36 -11.67
CA ALA A 188 -7.35 8.26 -12.16
C ALA A 188 -6.95 8.95 -13.47
N ALA A 189 -5.71 9.45 -13.57
CA ALA A 189 -5.18 10.04 -14.79
C ALA A 189 -5.10 9.01 -15.94
N ARG A 190 -4.74 7.75 -15.65
CA ARG A 190 -4.75 6.67 -16.64
C ARG A 190 -6.16 6.35 -17.13
N LEU A 191 -7.11 6.19 -16.23
CA LEU A 191 -8.51 5.92 -16.58
C LEU A 191 -9.12 7.06 -17.41
N TRP A 192 -8.84 8.32 -17.03
CA TRP A 192 -9.30 9.48 -17.79
C TRP A 192 -8.72 9.53 -19.20
N ASN A 193 -7.43 9.20 -19.35
CA ASN A 193 -6.77 9.16 -20.66
C ASN A 193 -7.26 7.99 -21.53
N LEU A 194 -7.63 6.86 -20.94
CA LEU A 194 -8.24 5.74 -21.66
C LEU A 194 -9.67 6.09 -22.11
N ALA A 195 -10.48 6.69 -21.25
CA ALA A 195 -11.83 7.14 -21.59
C ALA A 195 -11.82 8.18 -22.73
N ARG A 196 -10.84 9.09 -22.74
CA ARG A 196 -10.69 10.10 -23.80
C ARG A 196 -10.21 9.55 -25.14
N ARG A 197 -9.56 8.37 -25.17
CA ARG A 197 -9.12 7.73 -26.43
C ARG A 197 -10.20 6.81 -27.03
N ALA A 198 -11.25 6.50 -26.27
CA ALA A 198 -12.35 5.65 -26.70
C ALA A 198 -13.51 6.44 -27.35
N HIS A 199 -13.46 7.78 -27.30
CA HIS A 199 -14.34 8.71 -27.99
C HIS A 199 -13.57 9.47 -29.07
#